data_AF-A0A961C2T5-F1
#
_entry.id   AF-A0A961C2T5-F1
#
_cell.length_a   1.000
_cell.length_b   1.000
_cell.length_c   1.000
_cell.angle_alpha   90.00
_cell.angle_beta   90.00
_cell.angle_gamma   90.00
#
_symmetry.space_group_name_H-M   'P 1'
#
loop_
_entity.id
_entity.type
_entity.pdbx_description
1 polymer ?
#
loop_
_entity_poly.entity_id
_entity_poly.type
_entity_poly.pdbx_seq_one_letter_code
_entity_poly.pdbx_strand_id
1 'polypeptide(L)'
;GDLRALPRTERELALTRWLAGYAVDTGVRRHAGTVSEVFTPTGRTSVVRGKDLTAVRWIVGTGGALTRVAGGAQLLRGIRSGAGLALLPGPDAAVLIDADYRFSALGTIAQAYPDEVRATFAAWVEETTG
;
A
#
# COMPACT_ATOMS: atom_id res chain seq x y z
N GLY A 1 -29.90 -16.85 0.10
CA GLY A 1 -29.38 -15.69 0.87
C GLY A 1 -28.63 -14.82 -0.11
N ASP A 2 -29.17 -13.64 -0.41
CA ASP A 2 -28.67 -12.77 -1.48
C ASP A 2 -27.58 -11.84 -0.93
N LEU A 3 -26.44 -12.42 -0.56
CA LEU A 3 -25.24 -11.67 -0.17
C LEU A 3 -24.58 -11.15 -1.44
N ARG A 4 -24.91 -9.93 -1.82
CA ARG A 4 -24.36 -9.27 -3.01
C ARG A 4 -23.10 -8.51 -2.63
N ALA A 5 -21.96 -8.97 -3.13
CA ALA A 5 -20.63 -8.55 -2.67
C ALA A 5 -20.02 -7.34 -3.40
N LEU A 6 -20.63 -6.85 -4.49
CA LEU A 6 -20.04 -5.79 -5.31
C LEU A 6 -20.98 -4.58 -5.49
N PRO A 7 -20.46 -3.35 -5.38
CA PRO A 7 -21.22 -2.12 -5.60
C PRO A 7 -21.67 -2.01 -7.07
N ARG A 8 -22.90 -1.52 -7.30
CA ARG A 8 -23.47 -1.34 -8.65
C ARG A 8 -23.86 0.09 -8.96
N THR A 9 -24.30 0.85 -7.95
CA THR A 9 -24.68 2.25 -8.16
C THR A 9 -23.46 3.16 -8.06
N GLU A 10 -23.52 4.31 -8.71
CA GLU A 10 -22.46 5.33 -8.59
C GLU A 10 -22.24 5.75 -7.13
N ARG A 11 -23.32 5.83 -6.34
CA ARG A 11 -23.26 6.15 -4.91
C ARG A 11 -22.53 5.07 -4.11
N GLU A 12 -22.81 3.80 -4.34
CA GLU A 12 -22.12 2.69 -3.68
C GLU A 12 -20.65 2.62 -4.09
N LEU A 13 -20.34 2.87 -5.36
CA LEU A 13 -18.96 2.94 -5.87
C LEU A 13 -18.22 4.11 -5.21
N ALA A 14 -18.82 5.29 -5.12
CA ALA A 14 -18.24 6.45 -4.47
C ALA A 14 -17.99 6.21 -2.97
N LEU A 15 -18.97 5.63 -2.27
CA LEU A 15 -18.82 5.26 -0.86
C LEU A 15 -17.71 4.24 -0.65
N THR A 16 -17.67 3.19 -1.49
CA THR A 16 -16.63 2.15 -1.40
C THR A 16 -15.25 2.74 -1.64
N ARG A 17 -15.08 3.63 -2.63
CA ARG A 17 -13.82 4.35 -2.87
C ARG A 17 -13.41 5.20 -1.68
N TRP A 18 -14.35 5.93 -1.09
CA TRP A 18 -14.08 6.77 0.07
C TRP A 18 -13.62 5.93 1.27
N LEU A 19 -14.33 4.83 1.57
CA LEU A 19 -13.95 3.90 2.64
C LEU A 19 -12.59 3.25 2.38
N ALA A 20 -12.33 2.82 1.14
CA ALA A 20 -11.06 2.23 0.75
C ALA A 20 -9.90 3.23 0.93
N GLY A 21 -10.10 4.49 0.53
CA GLY A 21 -9.12 5.55 0.73
C GLY A 21 -8.82 5.81 2.20
N TYR A 22 -9.86 5.89 3.03
CA TYR A 22 -9.71 6.04 4.48
C TYR A 22 -8.96 4.86 5.11
N ALA A 23 -9.29 3.62 4.70
CA ALA A 23 -8.62 2.42 5.17
C ALA A 23 -7.14 2.36 4.75
N VAL A 24 -6.83 2.77 3.52
CA VAL A 24 -5.45 2.85 3.00
C VAL A 24 -4.63 3.87 3.81
N ASP A 25 -5.13 5.09 4.00
CA ASP A 25 -4.43 6.14 4.75
C ASP A 25 -4.23 5.73 6.22
N THR A 26 -5.29 5.23 6.87
CA THR A 26 -5.22 4.74 8.26
C THR A 26 -4.23 3.58 8.40
N GLY A 27 -4.30 2.62 7.47
CA GLY A 27 -3.46 1.43 7.46
C GLY A 27 -1.98 1.77 7.30
N VAL A 28 -1.62 2.62 6.34
CA VAL A 28 -0.22 2.99 6.12
C VAL A 28 0.33 3.79 7.30
N ARG A 29 -0.44 4.74 7.85
CA ARG A 29 -0.01 5.56 9.00
C ARG A 29 0.21 4.75 10.28
N ARG A 30 -0.54 3.66 10.47
CA ARG A 30 -0.30 2.73 11.59
C ARG A 30 1.06 2.04 11.51
N HIS A 31 1.59 1.84 10.30
CA HIS A 31 2.85 1.15 10.07
C HIS A 31 4.03 2.10 9.88
N ALA A 32 3.78 3.30 9.36
CA ALA A 32 4.78 4.33 9.15
C ALA A 32 5.30 4.89 10.48
N GLY A 33 6.62 5.06 10.55
CA GLY A 33 7.24 5.79 11.63
C GLY A 33 6.92 7.27 11.53
N THR A 34 6.96 7.96 12.66
CA THR A 34 6.72 9.41 12.74
C THR A 34 7.97 10.14 13.19
N VAL A 35 8.14 11.36 12.70
CA VAL A 35 9.19 12.29 13.14
C VAL A 35 8.57 13.23 14.16
N SER A 36 9.11 13.23 15.37
CA SER A 36 8.69 14.13 16.45
C SER A 36 9.85 14.98 16.93
N GLU A 37 9.60 16.26 17.19
CA GLU A 37 10.58 17.14 17.80
C GLU A 37 10.55 17.00 19.32
N VAL A 38 11.72 16.87 19.92
CA VAL A 38 11.90 16.89 21.37
C VAL A 38 12.88 17.99 21.75
N PHE A 39 12.57 18.67 22.85
CA PHE A 39 13.41 19.72 23.41
C PHE A 39 14.34 19.12 24.46
N THR A 40 15.63 19.26 24.22
CA THR A 40 16.69 18.84 25.13
C THR A 40 17.41 20.07 25.69
N PRO A 41 18.16 19.95 26.81
CA PRO A 41 18.97 21.07 27.33
C PRO A 41 19.98 21.63 26.30
N THR A 42 20.35 20.83 25.29
CA THR A 42 21.24 21.21 24.19
C THR A 42 20.52 21.78 22.96
N GLY A 43 19.17 21.85 22.97
CA GLY A 43 18.36 22.38 21.88
C GLY A 43 17.28 21.44 21.35
N ARG A 44 16.69 21.79 20.21
CA ARG A 44 15.69 20.98 19.49
C ARG A 44 16.37 19.83 18.76
N THR A 45 15.87 18.61 18.93
CA THR A 45 16.29 17.44 18.17
C THR A 45 15.09 16.66 17.64
N SER A 46 15.27 16.01 16.49
CA SER A 46 14.23 15.20 15.85
C SER A 46 14.45 13.73 16.17
N VAL A 47 13.40 13.06 16.63
CA VAL A 47 13.41 11.63 16.94
C VAL A 47 12.43 10.92 16.02
N VAL A 48 12.88 9.82 15.43
CA VAL A 48 12.05 8.91 14.63
C VAL A 48 11.53 7.80 15.51
N ARG A 49 10.23 7.53 15.46
CA ARG A 49 9.60 6.38 16.12
C ARG A 49 8.80 5.55 15.14
N GLY A 50 9.13 4.26 15.00
CA GLY A 50 8.42 3.32 14.11
C GLY A 50 9.24 2.91 12.89
N LYS A 51 8.58 2.42 11.83
CA LYS A 51 9.25 1.90 10.64
C LYS A 51 9.40 2.96 9.58
N ASP A 52 10.59 3.09 9.02
CA ASP A 52 10.80 3.91 7.84
C ASP A 52 10.28 3.19 6.59
N LEU A 53 9.20 3.69 5.98
CA LEU A 53 8.66 3.13 4.73
C LEU A 53 9.19 3.84 3.49
N THR A 54 10.05 4.86 3.62
CA THR A 54 10.57 5.62 2.48
C THR A 54 11.39 4.77 1.52
N ALA A 55 11.99 3.68 2.01
CA ALA A 55 12.74 2.71 1.21
C ALA A 55 11.87 1.63 0.51
N VAL A 56 10.55 1.64 0.74
CA VAL A 56 9.63 0.70 0.07
C VAL A 56 9.59 1.00 -1.42
N ARG A 57 9.91 -0.01 -2.24
CA ARG A 57 9.90 0.10 -3.71
C ARG A 57 8.56 -0.24 -4.35
N TRP A 58 7.76 -1.08 -3.69
CA TRP A 58 6.52 -1.61 -4.26
C TRP A 58 5.38 -1.51 -3.25
N ILE A 59 4.24 -0.97 -3.71
CA ILE A 59 2.98 -0.91 -2.99
C ILE A 59 2.00 -1.84 -3.71
N VAL A 60 1.67 -2.96 -3.09
CA VAL A 60 0.79 -3.97 -3.69
C VAL A 60 -0.63 -3.80 -3.18
N GLY A 61 -1.55 -3.44 -4.07
CA GLY A 61 -2.98 -3.38 -3.82
C GLY A 61 -3.66 -4.71 -4.06
N THR A 62 -4.11 -5.36 -3.00
CA THR A 62 -4.90 -6.61 -3.06
C THR A 62 -6.29 -6.41 -2.47
N GLY A 63 -7.21 -7.35 -2.75
CA GLY A 63 -8.58 -7.34 -2.25
C GLY A 63 -9.55 -6.48 -3.07
N GLY A 64 -10.84 -6.83 -3.01
CA GLY A 64 -11.85 -6.34 -3.95
C GLY A 64 -12.04 -4.82 -3.99
N ALA A 65 -11.84 -4.13 -2.87
CA ALA A 65 -11.97 -2.67 -2.81
C ALA A 65 -10.88 -1.93 -3.61
N LEU A 66 -9.70 -2.53 -3.79
CA LEU A 66 -8.58 -1.96 -4.54
C LEU A 66 -8.48 -2.54 -5.96
N THR A 67 -8.92 -3.79 -6.16
CA THR A 67 -8.75 -4.51 -7.44
C THR A 67 -10.01 -4.51 -8.31
N ARG A 68 -11.21 -4.43 -7.71
CA ARG A 68 -12.49 -4.53 -8.45
C ARG A 68 -13.25 -3.21 -8.56
N VAL A 69 -12.88 -2.21 -7.76
CA VAL A 69 -13.44 -0.85 -7.85
C VAL A 69 -12.41 0.05 -8.53
N ALA A 70 -12.82 0.71 -9.62
CA ALA A 70 -11.96 1.65 -10.32
C ALA A 70 -11.45 2.74 -9.36
N GLY A 71 -10.20 3.20 -9.51
CA GLY A 71 -9.58 4.18 -8.62
C GLY A 71 -8.62 3.61 -7.58
N GLY A 72 -8.55 2.29 -7.39
CA GLY A 72 -7.67 1.66 -6.39
C GLY A 72 -6.19 2.04 -6.53
N ALA A 73 -5.68 2.07 -7.76
CA ALA A 73 -4.30 2.51 -8.01
C ALA A 73 -4.08 3.99 -7.60
N GLN A 74 -5.04 4.87 -7.88
CA GLN A 74 -4.98 6.28 -7.51
C GLN A 74 -4.96 6.45 -5.99
N LEU A 75 -5.76 5.67 -5.25
CA LEU A 75 -5.75 5.67 -3.78
C LEU A 75 -4.36 5.30 -3.23
N LEU A 76 -3.75 4.23 -3.76
CA LEU A 76 -2.41 3.81 -3.35
C LEU A 76 -1.31 4.78 -3.77
N ARG A 77 -1.48 5.47 -4.92
CA ARG A 77 -0.55 6.55 -5.29
C ARG A 77 -0.63 7.73 -4.34
N GLY A 78 -1.79 7.97 -3.72
CA GLY A 78 -2.02 9.07 -2.78
C GLY A 78 -1.22 8.97 -1.47
N ILE A 79 -0.75 7.77 -1.10
CA ILE A 79 0.10 7.57 0.09
C ILE A 79 1.60 7.70 -0.19
N ARG A 80 2.00 8.04 -1.43
CA ARG A 80 3.41 8.15 -1.85
C ARG A 80 3.98 9.55 -1.60
N SER A 81 3.91 10.02 -0.35
CA SER A 81 4.38 11.37 0.01
C SER A 81 5.84 11.43 0.41
N GLY A 82 6.52 10.29 0.59
CA GLY A 82 7.89 10.23 1.10
C GLY A 82 8.01 10.68 2.56
N ALA A 83 9.22 11.11 2.93
CA ALA A 83 9.55 11.54 4.27
C ALA A 83 8.87 12.87 4.63
N GLY A 84 8.21 12.91 5.78
CA GLY A 84 7.65 14.11 6.38
C GLY A 84 7.39 13.87 7.87
N LEU A 85 6.26 14.34 8.40
CA LEU A 85 5.83 13.98 9.76
C LEU A 85 5.62 12.46 9.92
N ALA A 86 5.27 11.78 8.83
CA ALA A 86 5.27 10.33 8.73
C ALA A 86 6.27 9.90 7.63
N LEU A 87 6.93 8.77 7.86
CA LEU A 87 7.90 8.17 6.94
C LEU A 87 7.15 7.22 5.99
N LEU A 88 6.46 7.80 5.01
CA LEU A 88 5.63 7.09 4.03
C LEU A 88 6.45 6.67 2.80
N PRO A 89 5.95 5.73 1.97
CA PRO A 89 6.59 5.38 0.71
C PRO A 89 6.90 6.59 -0.16
N GLY A 90 8.04 6.56 -0.85
CA GLY A 90 8.46 7.62 -1.76
C GLY A 90 7.58 7.71 -3.02
N PRO A 91 7.66 8.84 -3.75
CA PRO A 91 6.93 9.03 -5.02
C PRO A 91 7.30 7.97 -6.08
N ASP A 92 8.52 7.46 -6.03
CA ASP A 92 9.05 6.45 -6.94
C ASP A 92 8.61 5.01 -6.59
N ALA A 93 7.92 4.81 -5.47
CA ALA A 93 7.35 3.52 -5.14
C ALA A 93 6.30 3.13 -6.20
N ALA A 94 6.52 2.00 -6.86
CA ALA A 94 5.64 1.47 -7.89
C ALA A 94 4.36 0.90 -7.25
N VAL A 95 3.21 1.21 -7.84
CA VAL A 95 1.91 0.68 -7.40
C VAL A 95 1.53 -0.49 -8.29
N LEU A 96 1.35 -1.66 -7.70
CA LEU A 96 0.94 -2.90 -8.38
C LEU A 96 -0.47 -3.27 -7.93
N ILE A 97 -1.38 -3.53 -8.87
CA ILE A 97 -2.74 -3.99 -8.56
C ILE A 97 -2.84 -5.49 -8.81
N ASP A 98 -3.06 -6.24 -7.75
CA ASP A 98 -3.17 -7.70 -7.77
C ASP A 98 -4.57 -8.16 -8.22
N ALA A 99 -4.93 -7.87 -9.48
CA ALA A 99 -6.26 -8.16 -10.02
C ALA A 99 -6.58 -9.66 -10.06
N ASP A 100 -5.55 -10.49 -10.25
CA ASP A 100 -5.63 -11.94 -10.40
C ASP A 100 -5.29 -12.70 -9.10
N TYR A 101 -5.17 -12.01 -7.96
CA TYR A 101 -4.84 -12.61 -6.65
C TYR A 101 -3.54 -13.43 -6.63
N ARG A 102 -2.57 -13.08 -7.49
CA ARG A 102 -1.24 -13.69 -7.59
C ARG A 102 -0.50 -13.57 -6.27
N PHE A 103 -0.63 -12.44 -5.59
CA PHE A 103 0.12 -12.18 -4.36
C PHE A 103 -0.23 -13.15 -3.23
N SER A 104 -1.49 -13.59 -3.17
CA SER A 104 -1.94 -14.61 -2.21
C SER A 104 -1.30 -15.97 -2.48
N ALA A 105 -1.23 -16.39 -3.75
CA ALA A 105 -0.61 -17.65 -4.14
C ALA A 105 0.91 -17.60 -3.89
N LEU A 106 1.57 -16.52 -4.31
CA LEU A 106 3.00 -16.29 -4.07
C LEU A 106 3.34 -16.34 -2.58
N GLY A 107 2.56 -15.64 -1.74
CA GLY A 107 2.77 -15.63 -0.28
C GLY A 107 2.62 -17.01 0.37
N THR A 108 1.74 -17.86 -0.17
CA THR A 108 1.50 -19.22 0.35
C THR A 108 2.71 -20.13 0.11
N ILE A 109 3.36 -20.02 -1.04
CA ILE A 109 4.46 -20.92 -1.44
C ILE A 109 5.85 -20.32 -1.21
N ALA A 110 5.96 -19.05 -0.82
CA ALA A 110 7.22 -18.30 -0.69
C ALA A 110 8.25 -18.93 0.26
N GLN A 111 7.81 -19.67 1.28
CA GLN A 111 8.71 -20.36 2.20
C GLN A 111 9.33 -21.62 1.60
N ALA A 112 8.59 -22.33 0.75
CA ALA A 112 9.04 -23.57 0.12
C ALA A 112 9.79 -23.32 -1.19
N TYR A 113 9.41 -22.27 -1.93
CA TYR A 113 9.92 -21.93 -3.27
C TYR A 113 10.30 -20.44 -3.36
N PRO A 114 11.28 -19.98 -2.55
CA PRO A 114 11.60 -18.55 -2.44
C PRO A 114 12.17 -17.96 -3.74
N ASP A 115 12.92 -18.73 -4.52
CA ASP A 115 13.57 -18.26 -5.74
C ASP A 115 12.59 -18.17 -6.92
N GLU A 116 11.70 -19.15 -7.06
CA GLU A 116 10.62 -19.15 -8.06
C GLU A 116 9.62 -18.04 -7.79
N VAL A 117 9.27 -17.81 -6.52
CA VAL A 117 8.41 -16.68 -6.12
C VAL A 117 9.08 -15.36 -6.43
N ARG A 118 10.37 -15.21 -6.13
CA ARG A 118 11.14 -13.99 -6.45
C ARG A 118 11.16 -13.73 -7.96
N ALA A 119 11.47 -14.74 -8.76
CA ALA A 119 11.51 -14.63 -10.22
C ALA A 119 10.14 -14.26 -10.79
N THR A 120 9.08 -14.91 -10.30
CA THR A 120 7.70 -14.64 -10.73
C THR A 120 7.26 -13.23 -10.34
N PHE A 121 7.58 -12.78 -9.12
CA PHE A 121 7.28 -11.42 -8.69
C PHE A 121 8.06 -10.37 -9.51
N ALA A 122 9.33 -10.62 -9.81
CA ALA A 122 10.15 -9.73 -10.64
C ALA A 122 9.57 -9.58 -12.06
N ALA A 123 9.23 -10.70 -12.71
CA ALA A 123 8.58 -10.69 -14.02
C ALA A 123 7.25 -9.91 -13.99
N TRP A 124 6.43 -10.12 -12.95
CA TRP A 124 5.18 -9.38 -12.80
C TRP A 124 5.40 -7.86 -12.63
N VAL A 125 6.43 -7.46 -11.88
CA VAL A 125 6.80 -6.04 -11.74
C VAL A 125 7.20 -5.46 -13.09
N GLU A 126 8.05 -6.15 -13.84
CA GLU A 126 8.50 -5.72 -15.18
C GLU A 126 7.33 -5.56 -16.14
N GLU A 127 6.41 -6.53 -16.21
CA GLU A 127 5.19 -6.44 -17.03
C GLU A 127 4.28 -5.26 -16.66
N THR A 128 4.25 -4.87 -15.38
CA THR A 128 3.33 -3.84 -14.87
C THR A 128 3.94 -2.43 -14.92
N THR A 129 5.28 -2.33 -14.96
CA THR A 129 6.01 -1.05 -14.84
C THR A 129 6.91 -0.72 -16.03
N GLY A 130 7.13 -1.68 -16.94
CA GLY A 130 7.87 -1.51 -18.19
C GLY A 130 7.05 -0.90 -19.33
#